data_AF-A0A923JRL5-F1
#
_entry.id   AF-A0A923JRL5-F1
#
_cell.length_a   1.000
_cell.length_b   1.000
_cell.length_c   1.000
_cell.angle_alpha   90.00
_cell.angle_beta   90.00
_cell.angle_gamma   90.00
#
_symmetry.space_group_name_H-M   'P 1'
#
loop_
_entity.id
_entity.type
_entity.pdbx_description
1 polymer ?
#
loop_
_entity_poly.entity_id
_entity_poly.type
_entity_poly.pdbx_seq_one_letter_code
_entity_poly.pdbx_strand_id
1 'polypeptide(L)'
;MAQTRTGGAENFRQMNEQGTRIARKGSNVATGKIPLDHGARRVMLVLDENTINECLYDLEPEAKGFLFDPQSHILQYPLTVDEPDSQALQNIIDADLLRPGAVLLQSPYDRNAYVDLSQATDQFAIEKLRHFSRLCQYLGARDVTVEQVEVSKDSSSQVYELHGKAPVAKLDVKVENKVGNSLARKFSINASFRGGKPNTEAAEKYLRGKQLWGDVVMRSLVEQCADEDNQILEQKVVISLSSESKRSLGVVAKLNLPVKGLGLTANYLDSAHSIEEYLLTLTVKFDSPETDSL
;
A
#
# COMPACT_ATOMS: atom_id res chain seq x y z
N MET A 1 76.57 -3.39 -43.25
CA MET A 1 75.83 -2.12 -43.23
C MET A 1 74.57 -2.31 -44.07
N ALA A 2 73.45 -2.62 -43.43
CA ALA A 2 72.20 -2.95 -44.10
C ALA A 2 71.22 -1.79 -43.93
N GLN A 3 70.67 -1.36 -45.07
CA GLN A 3 69.70 -0.27 -45.21
C GLN A 3 68.37 -0.64 -44.55
N THR A 4 67.84 0.31 -43.76
CA THR A 4 66.57 0.24 -43.06
C THR A 4 65.39 0.42 -44.02
N ARG A 5 64.43 -0.50 -43.89
CA ARG A 5 63.13 -0.48 -44.56
C ARG A 5 62.22 0.61 -43.98
N THR A 6 61.46 1.17 -44.91
CA THR A 6 60.19 1.87 -44.83
C THR A 6 59.11 1.16 -43.99
N GLY A 7 58.24 1.98 -43.39
CA GLY A 7 56.81 1.68 -43.23
C GLY A 7 56.37 1.20 -41.85
N GLY A 8 55.54 2.01 -41.17
CA GLY A 8 54.69 1.53 -40.08
C GLY A 8 54.71 2.35 -38.79
N ALA A 9 54.52 3.67 -38.85
CA ALA A 9 54.36 4.52 -37.66
C ALA A 9 52.95 5.13 -37.51
N GLU A 10 51.95 4.67 -38.28
CA GLU A 10 50.57 5.18 -38.20
C GLU A 10 49.51 4.19 -37.69
N ASN A 11 49.87 2.96 -37.31
CA ASN A 11 48.90 1.97 -36.80
C ASN A 11 49.06 1.58 -35.32
N PHE A 12 49.88 2.30 -34.54
CA PHE A 12 50.06 2.00 -33.10
C PHE A 12 49.47 3.06 -32.14
N ARG A 13 48.60 3.94 -32.65
CA ARG A 13 47.82 4.89 -31.84
C ARG A 13 46.31 4.64 -31.79
N GLN A 14 45.80 3.59 -32.43
CA GLN A 14 44.37 3.26 -32.45
C GLN A 14 43.97 1.99 -31.66
N MET A 15 44.89 1.39 -30.89
CA MET A 15 44.59 0.15 -30.15
C MET A 15 44.89 0.21 -28.65
N ASN A 16 44.77 1.39 -28.03
CA ASN A 16 44.82 1.50 -26.56
C ASN A 16 43.74 2.42 -25.95
N GLU A 17 42.65 2.67 -26.68
CA GLU A 17 41.45 3.35 -26.17
C GLU A 17 40.32 2.39 -25.76
N GLN A 18 40.58 1.08 -25.69
CA GLN A 18 39.59 0.09 -25.23
C GLN A 18 39.74 -0.34 -23.77
N GLY A 19 40.62 0.30 -23.00
CA GLY A 19 41.08 -0.26 -21.73
C GLY A 19 40.98 0.61 -20.49
N THR A 20 40.20 1.71 -20.44
CA THR A 20 39.94 2.40 -19.15
C THR A 20 38.74 3.36 -19.20
N ARG A 21 37.55 2.85 -19.53
CA ARG A 21 36.33 3.49 -19.02
C ARG A 21 36.15 3.01 -17.59
N ILE A 22 36.82 3.69 -16.66
CA ILE A 22 36.40 3.70 -15.25
C ILE A 22 34.94 4.11 -15.29
N ALA A 23 34.06 3.19 -14.92
CA ALA A 23 32.66 3.47 -14.74
C ALA A 23 32.55 4.59 -13.70
N ARG A 24 32.39 5.84 -14.16
CA ARG A 24 31.75 6.86 -13.35
C ARG A 24 30.36 6.29 -13.07
N LYS A 25 30.14 5.89 -11.83
CA LYS A 25 28.86 5.49 -11.26
C LYS A 25 27.96 6.73 -11.32
N GLY A 26 27.45 7.02 -12.52
CA GLY A 26 26.55 8.12 -12.81
C GLY A 26 25.24 7.81 -12.13
N SER A 27 24.93 8.62 -11.12
CA SER A 27 23.64 8.75 -10.46
C SER A 27 22.58 9.19 -11.48
N ASN A 28 22.08 8.27 -12.29
CA ASN A 28 20.86 8.50 -13.05
C ASN A 28 19.68 8.25 -12.11
N VAL A 29 18.97 9.32 -11.78
CA VAL A 29 17.65 9.24 -11.14
C VAL A 29 16.76 8.39 -12.05
N ALA A 30 16.06 7.41 -11.48
CA ALA A 30 15.15 6.56 -12.24
C ALA A 30 13.87 7.34 -12.61
N THR A 31 13.96 8.22 -13.60
CA THR A 31 12.84 9.01 -14.15
C THR A 31 12.16 8.33 -15.35
N GLY A 32 12.63 7.11 -15.70
CA GLY A 32 12.17 6.35 -16.86
C GLY A 32 10.94 5.49 -16.60
N LYS A 33 10.81 4.44 -17.43
CA LYS A 33 9.72 3.46 -17.36
C LYS A 33 9.51 2.93 -15.95
N ILE A 34 8.24 2.73 -15.57
CA ILE A 34 7.90 2.16 -14.27
C ILE A 34 8.53 0.76 -14.15
N PRO A 35 9.31 0.47 -13.09
CA PRO A 35 9.93 -0.84 -12.89
C PRO A 35 8.90 -1.97 -12.86
N LEU A 36 9.21 -3.11 -13.49
CA LEU A 36 8.35 -4.29 -13.37
C LEU A 36 8.37 -4.84 -11.94
N ASP A 37 9.55 -4.81 -11.29
CA ASP A 37 9.69 -5.17 -9.89
C ASP A 37 8.88 -4.20 -9.02
N HIS A 38 7.84 -4.72 -8.37
CA HIS A 38 6.99 -3.97 -7.47
C HIS A 38 7.73 -3.47 -6.22
N GLY A 39 8.77 -4.18 -5.79
CA GLY A 39 9.61 -3.78 -4.66
C GLY A 39 10.31 -2.45 -4.90
N ALA A 40 10.67 -2.16 -6.16
CA ALA A 40 11.35 -0.95 -6.59
C ALA A 40 10.44 0.26 -6.81
N ARG A 41 9.13 0.11 -6.59
CA ARG A 41 8.13 1.14 -6.85
C ARG A 41 7.03 1.16 -5.78
N ARG A 42 7.41 0.87 -4.54
CA ARG A 42 6.48 0.92 -3.40
C ARG A 42 5.99 2.34 -3.15
N VAL A 43 6.88 3.30 -3.36
CA VAL A 43 6.58 4.74 -3.35
C VAL A 43 6.86 5.30 -4.74
N MET A 44 5.94 6.09 -5.28
CA MET A 44 6.19 6.87 -6.48
C MET A 44 6.10 8.35 -6.17
N LEU A 45 7.05 9.11 -6.69
CA LEU A 45 7.08 10.57 -6.60
C LEU A 45 6.79 11.12 -7.99
N VAL A 46 5.67 11.81 -8.14
CA VAL A 46 5.32 12.44 -9.42
C VAL A 46 5.93 13.83 -9.46
N LEU A 47 7.01 14.01 -10.22
CA LEU A 47 7.80 15.24 -10.23
C LEU A 47 7.91 15.80 -11.65
N ASP A 48 7.85 17.12 -11.77
CA ASP A 48 8.20 17.79 -13.03
C ASP A 48 9.72 17.93 -13.21
N GLU A 49 10.13 18.23 -14.44
CA GLU A 49 11.55 18.35 -14.79
C GLU A 49 12.28 19.42 -13.97
N ASN A 50 11.63 20.54 -13.67
CA ASN A 50 12.23 21.61 -12.86
C ASN A 50 12.48 21.12 -11.44
N THR A 51 11.50 20.49 -10.81
CA THR A 51 11.58 19.93 -9.46
C THR A 51 12.67 18.85 -9.39
N ILE A 52 12.78 18.00 -10.42
CA ILE A 52 13.85 16.99 -10.51
C ILE A 52 15.23 17.67 -10.54
N ASN A 53 15.39 18.72 -11.34
CA ASN A 53 16.63 19.47 -11.45
C ASN A 53 16.98 20.18 -10.14
N GLU A 54 16.03 20.87 -9.52
CA GLU A 54 16.20 21.50 -8.19
C GLU A 54 16.63 20.45 -7.15
N CYS A 55 15.98 19.28 -7.13
CA CYS A 55 16.36 18.20 -6.23
C CYS A 55 17.77 17.67 -6.49
N LEU A 56 18.20 17.61 -7.76
CA LEU A 56 19.51 17.12 -8.16
C LEU A 56 20.63 18.10 -7.85
N TYR A 57 20.42 19.38 -8.05
CA TYR A 57 21.46 20.40 -8.00
C TYR A 57 21.46 21.21 -6.71
N ASP A 58 20.28 21.51 -6.15
CA ASP A 58 20.13 22.50 -5.08
C ASP A 58 19.95 21.89 -3.69
N LEU A 59 19.55 20.62 -3.59
CA LEU A 59 19.51 19.93 -2.29
C LEU A 59 20.91 19.60 -1.77
N GLU A 60 21.04 19.54 -0.44
CA GLU A 60 22.22 18.99 0.22
C GLU A 60 22.34 17.48 -0.04
N PRO A 61 23.55 16.90 -0.10
CA PRO A 61 23.76 15.48 -0.40
C PRO A 61 22.94 14.52 0.47
N GLU A 62 22.77 14.83 1.75
CA GLU A 62 22.03 14.01 2.72
C GLU A 62 20.51 14.03 2.44
N ALA A 63 20.00 15.11 1.83
CA ALA A 63 18.59 15.27 1.48
C ALA A 63 18.22 14.64 0.13
N LYS A 64 19.21 14.19 -0.66
CA LYS A 64 19.01 13.55 -1.98
C LYS A 64 18.72 12.06 -1.89
N GLY A 65 18.77 11.46 -0.70
CA GLY A 65 18.66 10.01 -0.51
C GLY A 65 17.43 9.39 -1.18
N PHE A 66 16.29 10.09 -1.14
CA PHE A 66 15.04 9.62 -1.74
C PHE A 66 15.11 9.46 -3.28
N LEU A 67 15.97 10.21 -3.99
CA LEU A 67 16.11 10.11 -5.44
C LEU A 67 16.69 8.76 -5.89
N PHE A 68 17.35 8.06 -4.97
CA PHE A 68 18.11 6.84 -5.23
C PHE A 68 17.66 5.67 -4.34
N ASP A 69 16.56 5.83 -3.60
CA ASP A 69 16.07 4.79 -2.71
C ASP A 69 15.53 3.60 -3.53
N PRO A 70 15.97 2.37 -3.23
CA PRO A 70 15.64 1.19 -4.01
C PRO A 70 14.17 0.76 -3.89
N GLN A 71 13.34 1.43 -3.07
CA GLN A 71 11.91 1.18 -2.94
C GLN A 71 11.05 2.30 -3.53
N SER A 72 11.69 3.34 -4.06
CA SER A 72 11.05 4.51 -4.64
C SER A 72 11.31 4.63 -6.14
N HIS A 73 10.38 5.25 -6.86
CA HIS A 73 10.51 5.55 -8.27
C HIS A 73 10.06 6.98 -8.56
N ILE A 74 10.75 7.68 -9.46
CA ILE A 74 10.32 9.02 -9.91
C ILE A 74 9.53 8.87 -11.19
N LEU A 75 8.26 9.28 -11.14
CA LEU A 75 7.40 9.35 -12.30
C LEU A 75 7.42 10.78 -12.84
N GLN A 76 8.13 11.00 -13.95
CA GLN A 76 8.26 12.33 -14.53
C GLN A 76 6.93 12.83 -15.09
N TYR A 77 6.60 14.10 -14.82
CA TYR A 77 5.47 14.83 -15.38
C TYR A 77 5.93 16.01 -16.26
N PRO A 78 5.33 16.26 -17.42
CA PRO A 78 4.40 15.35 -18.12
C PRO A 78 5.09 14.05 -18.53
N LEU A 79 4.31 13.01 -18.84
CA LEU A 79 4.88 11.77 -19.36
C LEU A 79 5.62 12.03 -20.66
N THR A 80 6.79 11.41 -20.81
CA THR A 80 7.62 11.50 -22.01
C THR A 80 7.22 10.49 -23.10
N VAL A 81 6.25 9.62 -22.81
CA VAL A 81 5.72 8.57 -23.69
C VAL A 81 4.22 8.76 -23.88
N ASP A 82 3.76 8.58 -25.13
CA ASP A 82 2.37 8.80 -25.54
C ASP A 82 1.40 7.70 -25.04
N GLU A 83 1.90 6.49 -24.77
CA GLU A 83 1.09 5.37 -24.29
C GLU A 83 1.62 4.80 -22.96
N PRO A 84 0.73 4.43 -22.02
CA PRO A 84 1.13 3.81 -20.77
C PRO A 84 1.66 2.39 -21.03
N ASP A 85 2.89 2.14 -20.62
CA ASP A 85 3.59 0.88 -20.86
C ASP A 85 3.43 -0.16 -19.73
N SER A 86 2.57 0.13 -18.76
CA SER A 86 2.23 -0.78 -17.66
C SER A 86 0.82 -0.55 -17.13
N GLN A 87 0.20 -1.61 -16.62
CA GLN A 87 -1.11 -1.53 -15.96
C GLN A 87 -1.10 -0.56 -14.77
N ALA A 88 0.02 -0.48 -14.03
CA ALA A 88 0.16 0.46 -12.92
C ALA A 88 0.09 1.92 -13.40
N LEU A 89 0.79 2.25 -14.49
CA LEU A 89 0.74 3.59 -15.06
C LEU A 89 -0.67 3.93 -15.56
N GLN A 90 -1.32 2.99 -16.26
CA GLN A 90 -2.71 3.16 -16.69
C GLN A 90 -3.63 3.43 -15.50
N ASN A 91 -3.54 2.64 -14.43
CA ASN A 91 -4.36 2.82 -13.22
C ASN A 91 -4.11 4.18 -12.54
N ILE A 92 -2.87 4.67 -12.53
CA ILE A 92 -2.51 5.99 -11.99
C ILE A 92 -3.15 7.10 -12.82
N ILE A 93 -3.14 6.97 -14.14
CA ILE A 93 -3.78 7.93 -15.07
C ILE A 93 -5.30 7.91 -14.89
N ASP A 94 -5.92 6.73 -14.94
CA ASP A 94 -7.37 6.56 -14.83
C ASP A 94 -7.92 7.06 -13.49
N ALA A 95 -7.12 6.99 -12.43
CA ALA A 95 -7.46 7.47 -11.09
C ALA A 95 -7.14 8.96 -10.86
N ASP A 96 -6.67 9.70 -11.87
CA ASP A 96 -6.24 11.11 -11.77
C ASP A 96 -5.15 11.34 -10.68
N LEU A 97 -4.22 10.38 -10.55
CA LEU A 97 -3.13 10.45 -9.58
C LEU A 97 -1.83 11.03 -10.16
N LEU A 98 -1.75 11.16 -11.49
CA LEU A 98 -0.59 11.70 -12.19
C LEU A 98 -0.57 13.24 -12.11
N ARG A 99 -0.17 13.78 -10.96
CA ARG A 99 -0.11 15.22 -10.69
C ARG A 99 1.24 15.60 -10.08
N PRO A 100 1.92 16.67 -10.54
CA PRO A 100 3.17 17.13 -9.93
C PRO A 100 3.05 17.31 -8.43
N GLY A 101 4.05 16.86 -7.69
CA GLY A 101 4.09 16.89 -6.23
C GLY A 101 3.30 15.76 -5.55
N ALA A 102 2.63 14.88 -6.29
CA ALA A 102 1.94 13.75 -5.68
C ALA A 102 2.94 12.70 -5.16
N VAL A 103 2.71 12.22 -3.95
CA VAL A 103 3.40 11.06 -3.37
C VAL A 103 2.43 9.91 -3.36
N LEU A 104 2.68 8.90 -4.19
CA LEU A 104 1.80 7.76 -4.36
C LEU A 104 2.35 6.55 -3.62
N LEU A 105 1.48 5.85 -2.91
CA LEU A 105 1.81 4.64 -2.17
C LEU A 105 1.14 3.44 -2.83
N GLN A 106 1.92 2.39 -3.08
CA GLN A 106 1.40 1.14 -3.64
C GLN A 106 0.45 0.46 -2.65
N SER A 107 -0.69 -0.04 -3.14
CA SER A 107 -1.60 -0.83 -2.31
C SER A 107 -0.91 -2.11 -1.82
N PRO A 108 -1.04 -2.45 -0.53
CA PRO A 108 -0.53 -3.72 -0.02
C PRO A 108 -1.30 -4.92 -0.59
N TYR A 109 -2.48 -4.70 -1.16
CA TYR A 109 -3.38 -5.75 -1.65
C TYR A 109 -3.39 -5.90 -3.18
N ASP A 110 -2.92 -4.87 -3.91
CA ASP A 110 -2.76 -4.88 -5.37
C ASP A 110 -1.50 -4.15 -5.81
N ARG A 111 -0.61 -4.87 -6.50
CA ARG A 111 0.71 -4.36 -6.88
C ARG A 111 0.71 -3.37 -8.04
N ASN A 112 -0.43 -3.18 -8.70
CA ASN A 112 -0.63 -2.19 -9.76
C ASN A 112 -1.57 -1.06 -9.32
N ALA A 113 -2.06 -1.06 -8.09
CA ALA A 113 -2.88 0.01 -7.56
C ALA A 113 -2.05 0.94 -6.68
N TYR A 114 -2.35 2.23 -6.77
CA TYR A 114 -1.70 3.29 -6.02
C TYR A 114 -2.76 4.22 -5.45
N VAL A 115 -2.42 4.84 -4.33
CA VAL A 115 -3.25 5.85 -3.67
C VAL A 115 -2.37 7.03 -3.32
N ASP A 116 -2.94 8.23 -3.29
CA ASP A 116 -2.23 9.38 -2.75
C ASP A 116 -1.94 9.15 -1.26
N LEU A 117 -0.72 9.50 -0.83
CA LEU A 117 -0.24 9.31 0.54
C LEU A 117 -1.21 9.90 1.58
N SER A 118 -1.80 11.07 1.29
CA SER A 118 -2.73 11.74 2.20
C SER A 118 -4.01 10.95 2.47
N GLN A 119 -4.35 9.98 1.61
CA GLN A 119 -5.55 9.14 1.71
C GLN A 119 -5.21 7.67 2.01
N ALA A 120 -3.92 7.32 2.07
CA ALA A 120 -3.49 5.93 2.02
C ALA A 120 -4.01 5.08 3.19
N THR A 121 -3.92 5.60 4.42
CA THR A 121 -4.35 4.88 5.62
C THR A 121 -5.83 4.49 5.54
N ASP A 122 -6.70 5.46 5.23
CA ASP A 122 -8.14 5.25 5.12
C ASP A 122 -8.50 4.30 3.97
N GLN A 123 -7.92 4.52 2.78
CA GLN A 123 -8.25 3.72 1.61
C GLN A 123 -7.83 2.26 1.77
N PHE A 124 -6.62 2.01 2.30
CA PHE A 124 -6.17 0.64 2.56
C PHE A 124 -6.99 -0.03 3.65
N ALA A 125 -7.38 0.71 4.70
CA ALA A 125 -8.25 0.19 5.75
C ALA A 125 -9.62 -0.25 5.18
N ILE A 126 -10.22 0.58 4.32
CA ILE A 126 -11.49 0.26 3.63
C ILE A 126 -11.30 -0.93 2.68
N GLU A 127 -10.20 -0.99 1.93
CA GLU A 127 -9.89 -2.08 1.01
C GLU A 127 -9.77 -3.42 1.75
N LYS A 128 -9.04 -3.44 2.88
CA LYS A 128 -8.93 -4.65 3.72
C LYS A 128 -10.28 -5.12 4.25
N LEU A 129 -11.11 -4.18 4.73
CA LEU A 129 -12.44 -4.50 5.23
C LEU A 129 -13.34 -5.11 4.12
N ARG A 130 -13.25 -4.62 2.88
CA ARG A 130 -13.92 -5.23 1.73
C ARG A 130 -13.37 -6.62 1.42
N HIS A 131 -12.05 -6.82 1.50
CA HIS A 131 -11.45 -8.13 1.33
C HIS A 131 -11.89 -9.12 2.40
N PHE A 132 -12.04 -8.68 3.66
CA PHE A 132 -12.59 -9.50 4.74
C PHE A 132 -14.04 -9.90 4.46
N SER A 133 -14.90 -8.95 4.10
CA SER A 133 -16.30 -9.26 3.74
C SER A 133 -16.40 -10.26 2.57
N ARG A 134 -15.55 -10.09 1.54
CA ARG A 134 -15.47 -11.02 0.41
C ARG A 134 -14.93 -12.39 0.79
N LEU A 135 -13.99 -12.47 1.73
CA LEU A 135 -13.52 -13.73 2.30
C LEU A 135 -14.68 -14.47 2.96
N CYS A 136 -15.43 -13.81 3.84
CA CYS A 136 -16.60 -14.39 4.50
C CYS A 136 -17.62 -14.91 3.47
N GLN A 137 -17.82 -14.20 2.36
CA GLN A 137 -18.67 -14.68 1.27
C GLN A 137 -18.17 -15.98 0.64
N TYR A 138 -16.85 -16.14 0.41
CA TYR A 138 -16.28 -17.41 -0.08
C TYR A 138 -16.46 -18.54 0.93
N LEU A 139 -16.41 -18.22 2.22
CA LEU A 139 -16.59 -19.17 3.31
C LEU A 139 -18.07 -19.48 3.60
N GLY A 140 -19.00 -18.97 2.79
CA GLY A 140 -20.42 -19.29 2.95
C GLY A 140 -21.09 -18.57 4.12
N ALA A 141 -20.48 -17.50 4.65
CA ALA A 141 -21.11 -16.68 5.67
C ALA A 141 -22.45 -16.14 5.16
N ARG A 142 -23.41 -16.02 6.08
CA ARG A 142 -24.72 -15.43 5.83
C ARG A 142 -24.75 -13.97 6.23
N ASP A 143 -24.12 -13.62 7.35
CA ASP A 143 -24.08 -12.25 7.83
C ASP A 143 -22.69 -11.87 8.31
N VAL A 144 -22.26 -10.66 7.96
CA VAL A 144 -21.05 -10.01 8.47
C VAL A 144 -21.42 -8.63 8.96
N THR A 145 -21.21 -8.41 10.26
CA THR A 145 -21.62 -7.20 10.95
C THR A 145 -20.44 -6.65 11.74
N VAL A 146 -20.19 -5.35 11.61
CA VAL A 146 -19.21 -4.65 12.45
C VAL A 146 -19.87 -4.27 13.77
N GLU A 147 -19.28 -4.69 14.89
CA GLU A 147 -19.79 -4.38 16.22
C GLU A 147 -19.10 -3.16 16.84
N GLN A 148 -17.78 -3.06 16.66
CA GLN A 148 -16.95 -2.05 17.30
C GLN A 148 -15.82 -1.59 16.38
N VAL A 149 -15.54 -0.29 16.43
CA VAL A 149 -14.34 0.31 15.85
C VAL A 149 -13.50 0.86 16.99
N GLU A 150 -12.26 0.41 17.11
CA GLU A 150 -11.27 1.02 18.00
C GLU A 150 -10.22 1.75 17.16
N VAL A 151 -9.94 2.98 17.55
CA VAL A 151 -8.94 3.86 16.94
C VAL A 151 -7.92 4.19 18.00
N SER A 152 -6.68 3.74 17.81
CA SER A 152 -5.56 4.14 18.65
C SER A 152 -4.63 5.07 17.88
N LYS A 153 -4.21 6.14 18.54
CA LYS A 153 -3.21 7.09 18.06
C LYS A 153 -2.33 7.50 19.23
N ASP A 154 -1.03 7.26 19.10
CA ASP A 154 -0.05 7.48 20.16
C ASP A 154 -0.45 6.79 21.48
N SER A 155 -0.61 7.56 22.57
CA SER A 155 -1.03 7.06 23.89
C SER A 155 -2.55 7.11 24.12
N SER A 156 -3.33 7.52 23.12
CA SER A 156 -4.79 7.63 23.20
C SER A 156 -5.46 6.49 22.43
N SER A 157 -6.49 5.87 23.02
CA SER A 157 -7.39 4.94 22.33
C SER A 157 -8.83 5.39 22.52
N GLN A 158 -9.60 5.32 21.45
CA GLN A 158 -11.02 5.63 21.42
C GLN A 158 -11.78 4.40 20.88
N VAL A 159 -12.81 3.97 21.61
CA VAL A 159 -13.65 2.82 21.27
C VAL A 159 -15.06 3.30 20.91
N TYR A 160 -15.56 2.83 19.77
CA TYR A 160 -16.85 3.19 19.20
C TYR A 160 -17.69 1.93 18.95
N GLU A 161 -18.83 1.79 19.64
CA GLU A 161 -19.77 0.68 19.45
C GLU A 161 -20.87 1.04 18.45
N LEU A 162 -21.16 0.14 17.49
CA LEU A 162 -22.13 0.36 16.41
C LEU A 162 -23.53 -0.21 16.70
N HIS A 163 -23.63 -1.22 17.56
CA HIS A 163 -24.89 -1.92 17.88
C HIS A 163 -25.26 -1.81 19.37
N GLY A 164 -25.44 -0.58 19.88
CA GLY A 164 -26.27 -0.33 21.06
C GLY A 164 -25.60 0.27 22.30
N LYS A 165 -26.24 1.37 22.77
CA LYS A 165 -26.00 2.21 23.96
C LYS A 165 -24.59 2.80 24.09
N ALA A 166 -24.55 4.11 23.87
CA ALA A 166 -23.40 4.99 24.03
C ALA A 166 -22.43 4.57 25.15
N PRO A 167 -21.12 4.61 24.91
CA PRO A 167 -20.13 4.08 25.84
C PRO A 167 -20.20 4.77 27.19
N VAL A 168 -20.22 3.97 28.26
CA VAL A 168 -19.97 4.44 29.64
C VAL A 168 -18.48 4.74 29.75
N ALA A 169 -18.08 5.95 29.36
CA ALA A 169 -16.75 6.45 29.64
C ALA A 169 -16.65 6.83 31.13
N LYS A 170 -15.79 6.13 31.89
CA LYS A 170 -15.16 6.72 33.08
C LYS A 170 -14.03 7.63 32.58
N LEU A 171 -14.34 8.84 32.13
CA LEU A 171 -13.43 10.00 32.13
C LEU A 171 -14.19 11.23 31.59
N ASP A 172 -14.13 12.34 32.32
CA ASP A 172 -14.65 13.65 31.90
C ASP A 172 -13.96 14.13 30.62
N VAL A 173 -14.54 13.87 29.45
CA VAL A 173 -14.20 14.63 28.23
C VAL A 173 -15.48 14.95 27.46
N LYS A 174 -15.95 16.18 27.66
CA LYS A 174 -17.02 16.81 26.91
C LYS A 174 -16.46 17.45 25.64
N VAL A 175 -15.88 16.68 24.73
CA VAL A 175 -15.44 17.17 23.39
C VAL A 175 -15.54 16.01 22.37
N GLU A 176 -16.03 16.31 21.15
CA GLU A 176 -15.93 15.50 19.90
C GLU A 176 -17.03 14.48 19.50
N ASN A 177 -18.31 14.82 19.61
CA ASN A 177 -19.39 14.00 19.00
C ASN A 177 -19.46 14.00 17.45
N LYS A 178 -18.59 14.72 16.73
CA LYS A 178 -18.60 14.80 15.24
C LYS A 178 -17.59 13.87 14.55
N VAL A 179 -16.41 13.65 15.14
CA VAL A 179 -15.32 12.88 14.50
C VAL A 179 -15.59 11.38 14.59
N GLY A 180 -15.99 10.87 15.77
CA GLY A 180 -16.34 9.46 15.97
C GLY A 180 -17.45 8.94 15.06
N ASN A 181 -18.48 9.75 14.81
CA ASN A 181 -19.56 9.40 13.88
C ASN A 181 -19.10 9.29 12.42
N SER A 182 -18.00 9.94 12.02
CA SER A 182 -17.50 9.86 10.63
C SER A 182 -16.69 8.59 10.37
N LEU A 183 -15.84 8.20 11.32
CA LEU A 183 -15.01 6.99 11.27
C LEU A 183 -15.85 5.71 11.39
N ALA A 184 -16.80 5.71 12.34
CA ALA A 184 -17.80 4.65 12.47
C ALA A 184 -18.58 4.42 11.15
N ARG A 185 -18.91 5.51 10.44
CA ARG A 185 -19.58 5.44 9.12
C ARG A 185 -18.64 4.98 8.00
N LYS A 186 -17.35 5.34 8.05
CA LYS A 186 -16.36 4.88 7.05
C LYS A 186 -16.14 3.37 7.13
N PHE A 187 -16.17 2.79 8.33
CA PHE A 187 -15.86 1.39 8.58
C PHE A 187 -17.08 0.52 8.91
N SER A 188 -18.30 0.97 8.62
CA SER A 188 -19.50 0.15 8.77
C SER A 188 -19.64 -0.80 7.58
N ILE A 189 -19.70 -2.11 7.84
CA ILE A 189 -20.22 -3.11 6.90
C ILE A 189 -21.35 -3.85 7.59
N ASN A 190 -22.49 -3.89 6.89
CA ASN A 190 -23.61 -4.79 7.15
C ASN A 190 -23.86 -5.53 5.84
N ALA A 191 -23.28 -6.73 5.72
CA ALA A 191 -23.43 -7.55 4.53
C ALA A 191 -24.24 -8.80 4.87
N SER A 192 -25.32 -9.01 4.11
CA SER A 192 -26.09 -10.25 4.15
C SER A 192 -25.94 -10.98 2.82
N PHE A 193 -25.65 -12.25 2.90
CA PHE A 193 -25.45 -13.16 1.78
C PHE A 193 -26.50 -14.27 1.83
N ARG A 194 -26.56 -15.09 0.78
CA ARG A 194 -27.44 -16.26 0.75
C ARG A 194 -27.01 -17.36 1.72
N GLY A 195 -25.79 -17.29 2.25
CA GLY A 195 -25.12 -18.40 2.91
C GLY A 195 -24.77 -19.52 1.93
N GLY A 196 -24.10 -20.56 2.43
CA GLY A 196 -23.79 -21.75 1.64
C GLY A 196 -22.62 -22.56 2.19
N LYS A 197 -22.27 -23.64 1.49
CA LYS A 197 -21.10 -24.44 1.85
C LYS A 197 -19.81 -23.62 1.68
N PRO A 198 -18.87 -23.67 2.65
CA PRO A 198 -17.59 -23.00 2.52
C PRO A 198 -16.81 -23.48 1.29
N ASN A 199 -16.25 -22.54 0.52
CA ASN A 199 -15.28 -22.83 -0.54
C ASN A 199 -13.89 -22.37 -0.10
N THR A 200 -13.23 -23.20 0.69
CA THR A 200 -11.94 -22.90 1.32
C THR A 200 -10.79 -22.79 0.32
N GLU A 201 -10.81 -23.57 -0.77
CA GLU A 201 -9.81 -23.46 -1.85
C GLU A 201 -9.90 -22.11 -2.56
N ALA A 202 -11.10 -21.65 -2.92
CA ALA A 202 -11.30 -20.34 -3.53
C ALA A 202 -10.93 -19.21 -2.55
N ALA A 203 -11.25 -19.37 -1.27
CA ALA A 203 -10.88 -18.42 -0.21
C ALA A 203 -9.35 -18.29 -0.08
N GLU A 204 -8.62 -19.41 -0.01
CA GLU A 204 -7.15 -19.41 0.05
C GLU A 204 -6.54 -18.74 -1.19
N LYS A 205 -6.97 -19.15 -2.39
CA LYS A 205 -6.50 -18.57 -3.65
C LYS A 205 -6.73 -17.05 -3.68
N TYR A 206 -7.90 -16.61 -3.23
CA TYR A 206 -8.23 -15.20 -3.14
C TYR A 206 -7.30 -14.44 -2.19
N LEU A 207 -7.09 -14.94 -0.96
CA LEU A 207 -6.20 -14.31 0.01
C LEU A 207 -4.76 -14.24 -0.48
N ARG A 208 -4.24 -15.28 -1.14
CA ARG A 208 -2.91 -15.25 -1.75
C ARG A 208 -2.82 -14.20 -2.85
N GLY A 209 -3.84 -14.11 -3.71
CA GLY A 209 -3.92 -13.10 -4.77
C GLY A 209 -3.95 -11.66 -4.24
N LYS A 210 -4.49 -11.45 -3.04
CA LYS A 210 -4.56 -10.15 -2.35
C LYS A 210 -3.50 -9.95 -1.27
N GLN A 211 -2.48 -10.83 -1.22
CA GLN A 211 -1.39 -10.78 -0.24
C GLN A 211 -1.84 -10.85 1.24
N LEU A 212 -3.06 -11.32 1.49
CA LEU A 212 -3.69 -11.40 2.81
C LEU A 212 -3.53 -12.77 3.48
N TRP A 213 -2.91 -13.76 2.81
CA TRP A 213 -2.67 -15.07 3.43
C TRP A 213 -1.77 -15.03 4.67
N GLY A 214 -0.94 -13.99 4.78
CA GLY A 214 -0.11 -13.76 5.97
C GLY A 214 -0.89 -13.19 7.15
N ASP A 215 -2.14 -12.75 6.96
CA ASP A 215 -3.02 -12.28 8.03
C ASP A 215 -3.53 -13.49 8.82
N VAL A 216 -3.12 -13.57 10.09
CA VAL A 216 -3.40 -14.72 10.95
C VAL A 216 -4.89 -14.89 11.21
N VAL A 217 -5.65 -13.79 11.33
CA VAL A 217 -7.08 -13.86 11.64
C VAL A 217 -7.84 -14.34 10.41
N MET A 218 -7.54 -13.78 9.24
CA MET A 218 -8.17 -14.23 8.00
C MET A 218 -7.83 -15.68 7.66
N ARG A 219 -6.56 -16.08 7.84
CA ARG A 219 -6.14 -17.47 7.61
C ARG A 219 -6.81 -18.44 8.59
N SER A 220 -6.85 -18.09 9.87
CA SER A 220 -7.50 -18.92 10.90
C SER A 220 -8.98 -19.14 10.61
N LEU A 221 -9.68 -18.12 10.07
CA LEU A 221 -11.09 -18.25 9.68
C LEU A 221 -11.27 -19.27 8.54
N VAL A 222 -10.36 -19.30 7.56
CA VAL A 222 -10.37 -20.31 6.48
C VAL A 222 -10.13 -21.71 7.05
N GLU A 223 -9.13 -21.86 7.91
CA GLU A 223 -8.77 -23.13 8.55
C GLU A 223 -9.94 -23.69 9.38
N GLN A 224 -10.65 -22.83 10.11
CA GLN A 224 -11.82 -23.22 10.91
C GLN A 224 -13.04 -23.60 10.05
N CYS A 225 -13.24 -22.93 8.91
CA CYS A 225 -14.32 -23.28 7.98
C CYS A 225 -13.99 -24.53 7.13
N ALA A 226 -12.77 -25.04 7.19
CA ALA A 226 -12.36 -26.24 6.45
C ALA A 226 -12.73 -27.55 7.16
N ASP A 227 -13.11 -27.49 8.43
CA ASP A 227 -13.59 -28.65 9.19
C ASP A 227 -15.02 -29.00 8.75
N GLU A 228 -15.20 -30.14 8.09
CA GLU A 228 -16.52 -30.60 7.61
C GLU A 228 -17.37 -31.22 8.73
N ASP A 229 -16.73 -31.72 9.80
CA ASP A 229 -17.41 -32.43 10.89
C ASP A 229 -17.91 -31.47 11.98
N ASN A 230 -17.24 -30.32 12.14
CA ASN A 230 -17.58 -29.33 13.15
C ASN A 230 -17.46 -27.90 12.61
N GLN A 231 -18.39 -27.54 11.73
CA GLN A 231 -18.44 -26.21 11.13
C GLN A 231 -18.78 -25.13 12.14
N ILE A 232 -18.03 -24.02 12.10
CA ILE A 232 -18.32 -22.84 12.90
C ILE A 232 -19.64 -22.21 12.46
N LEU A 233 -20.51 -21.90 13.43
CA LEU A 233 -21.80 -21.23 13.16
C LEU A 233 -21.72 -19.72 13.35
N GLU A 234 -20.92 -19.29 14.31
CA GLU A 234 -20.74 -17.88 14.63
C GLU A 234 -19.34 -17.66 15.18
N GLN A 235 -18.71 -16.57 14.75
CA GLN A 235 -17.43 -16.16 15.28
C GLN A 235 -17.34 -14.65 15.39
N LYS A 236 -16.92 -14.20 16.57
CA LYS A 236 -16.50 -12.83 16.81
C LYS A 236 -15.00 -12.73 16.55
N VAL A 237 -14.61 -11.87 15.62
CA VAL A 237 -13.21 -11.68 15.22
C VAL A 237 -12.79 -10.23 15.42
N VAL A 238 -11.51 -10.03 15.75
CA VAL A 238 -10.91 -8.70 15.79
C VAL A 238 -9.83 -8.64 14.71
N ILE A 239 -9.96 -7.72 13.76
CA ILE A 239 -8.99 -7.52 12.68
C ILE A 239 -8.34 -6.14 12.80
N SER A 240 -7.05 -6.08 12.46
CA SER A 240 -6.37 -4.80 12.26
C SER A 240 -6.57 -4.34 10.82
N LEU A 241 -7.05 -3.11 10.61
CA LEU A 241 -7.15 -2.51 9.27
C LEU A 241 -5.91 -1.72 8.83
N SER A 242 -4.96 -1.53 9.74
CA SER A 242 -3.81 -0.63 9.55
C SER A 242 -2.47 -1.38 9.49
N SER A 243 -2.44 -2.67 9.82
CA SER A 243 -1.21 -3.47 9.93
C SER A 243 -0.40 -3.51 8.65
N GLU A 244 -1.04 -3.66 7.48
CA GLU A 244 -0.33 -3.69 6.20
C GLU A 244 0.08 -2.27 5.78
N SER A 245 -0.78 -1.27 6.01
CA SER A 245 -0.53 0.14 5.72
C SER A 245 0.71 0.66 6.43
N LYS A 246 0.94 0.28 7.70
CA LYS A 246 2.12 0.67 8.48
C LYS A 246 3.43 0.28 7.82
N ARG A 247 3.48 -0.88 7.16
CA ARG A 247 4.69 -1.31 6.45
C ARG A 247 4.97 -0.42 5.24
N SER A 248 3.93 -0.04 4.50
CA SER A 248 4.04 0.86 3.35
C SER A 248 4.39 2.29 3.77
N LEU A 249 3.72 2.84 4.79
CA LEU A 249 4.03 4.17 5.34
C LEU A 249 5.43 4.24 5.94
N GLY A 250 5.89 3.17 6.58
CA GLY A 250 7.26 3.06 7.09
C GLY A 250 8.34 3.12 6.01
N VAL A 251 8.02 2.84 4.74
CA VAL A 251 8.94 3.10 3.61
C VAL A 251 9.03 4.61 3.38
N VAL A 252 7.89 5.30 3.27
CA VAL A 252 7.83 6.76 3.05
C VAL A 252 8.55 7.53 4.16
N ALA A 253 8.31 7.16 5.42
CA ALA A 253 8.97 7.80 6.56
C ALA A 253 10.50 7.70 6.52
N LYS A 254 11.06 6.62 5.93
CA LYS A 254 12.51 6.44 5.77
C LYS A 254 13.10 7.27 4.64
N LEU A 255 12.29 7.69 3.67
CA LEU A 255 12.75 8.49 2.53
C LEU A 255 13.16 9.91 2.95
N ASN A 256 12.70 10.39 4.12
CA ASN A 256 12.99 11.74 4.63
C ASN A 256 12.76 12.83 3.57
N LEU A 257 11.58 12.81 2.93
CA LEU A 257 11.27 13.66 1.79
C LEU A 257 11.40 15.17 2.14
N PRO A 258 12.13 15.97 1.33
CA PRO A 258 12.30 17.39 1.58
C PRO A 258 11.05 18.18 1.18
N VAL A 259 10.17 18.45 2.14
CA VAL A 259 8.87 19.11 1.94
C VAL A 259 8.94 20.38 1.09
N LYS A 260 9.89 21.28 1.41
CA LYS A 260 10.04 22.56 0.70
C LYS A 260 10.53 22.40 -0.74
N GLY A 261 11.39 21.41 -1.00
CA GLY A 261 11.95 21.16 -2.34
C GLY A 261 11.02 20.37 -3.26
N LEU A 262 9.99 19.73 -2.70
CA LEU A 262 9.01 18.93 -3.46
C LEU A 262 7.64 19.62 -3.56
N GLY A 263 7.49 20.84 -3.04
CA GLY A 263 6.19 21.53 -2.98
C GLY A 263 5.14 20.80 -2.14
N LEU A 264 5.55 19.90 -1.25
CA LEU A 264 4.63 19.13 -0.40
C LEU A 264 4.04 20.03 0.68
N THR A 265 2.78 19.77 1.04
CA THR A 265 2.16 20.45 2.19
C THR A 265 2.59 19.77 3.49
N ALA A 266 2.59 20.51 4.60
CA ALA A 266 2.95 19.96 5.92
C ALA A 266 2.09 18.72 6.29
N ASN A 267 0.83 18.68 5.86
CA ASN A 267 -0.10 17.57 6.08
C ASN A 267 0.38 16.22 5.48
N TYR A 268 1.26 16.24 4.47
CA TYR A 268 1.84 15.01 3.90
C TYR A 268 2.79 14.31 4.88
N LEU A 269 3.60 15.08 5.63
CA LEU A 269 4.48 14.50 6.64
C LEU A 269 3.69 13.94 7.81
N ASP A 270 2.66 14.64 8.25
CA ASP A 270 1.80 14.16 9.33
C ASP A 270 1.15 12.82 8.96
N SER A 271 0.74 12.64 7.71
CA SER A 271 0.19 11.37 7.21
C SER A 271 1.24 10.24 7.16
N ALA A 272 2.50 10.57 6.87
CA ALA A 272 3.61 9.60 6.85
C ALA A 272 4.04 9.17 8.25
N HIS A 273 3.93 10.06 9.24
CA HIS A 273 4.35 9.83 10.63
C HIS A 273 3.21 9.41 11.57
N SER A 274 1.96 9.63 11.18
CA SER A 274 0.79 9.26 11.98
C SER A 274 0.58 7.74 11.95
N ILE A 275 0.96 7.08 13.03
CA ILE A 275 0.64 5.66 13.27
C ILE A 275 -0.75 5.60 13.91
N GLU A 276 -1.79 5.75 13.10
CA GLU A 276 -3.14 5.42 13.52
C GLU A 276 -3.35 3.91 13.37
N GLU A 277 -3.79 3.27 14.45
CA GLU A 277 -4.21 1.88 14.41
C GLU A 277 -5.73 1.77 14.45
N TYR A 278 -6.27 1.17 13.40
CA TYR A 278 -7.67 0.79 13.31
C TYR A 278 -7.83 -0.69 13.65
N LEU A 279 -8.60 -0.99 14.69
CA LEU A 279 -9.07 -2.33 15.03
C LEU A 279 -10.59 -2.40 14.85
N LEU A 280 -11.05 -3.47 14.21
CA LEU A 280 -12.47 -3.74 14.03
C LEU A 280 -12.83 -5.05 14.70
N THR A 281 -13.87 -5.00 15.51
CA THR A 281 -14.54 -6.20 16.02
C THR A 281 -15.73 -6.49 15.13
N LEU A 282 -15.76 -7.66 14.51
CA LEU A 282 -16.84 -8.11 13.64
C LEU A 282 -17.43 -9.42 14.17
N THR A 283 -18.72 -9.60 13.92
CA THR A 283 -19.38 -10.89 14.08
C THR A 283 -19.71 -11.45 12.69
N VAL A 284 -19.26 -12.68 12.45
CA VAL A 284 -19.52 -13.45 11.24
C VAL A 284 -20.44 -14.61 11.61
N LYS A 285 -21.58 -14.73 10.93
CA LYS A 285 -22.53 -15.82 11.11
C LYS A 285 -22.57 -16.67 9.84
N PHE A 286 -22.55 -17.98 10.03
CA PHE A 286 -22.69 -18.99 8.99
C PHE A 286 -24.03 -19.68 9.15
N ASP A 287 -24.54 -20.28 8.07
CA ASP A 287 -25.76 -21.07 8.19
C ASP A 287 -25.50 -22.31 9.05
N SER A 288 -26.49 -22.68 9.85
CA SER A 288 -26.52 -24.02 10.42
C SER A 288 -26.78 -25.01 9.28
N PRO A 289 -26.07 -26.15 9.23
CA PRO A 289 -26.43 -27.20 8.27
C PRO A 289 -27.93 -27.48 8.46
N GLU A 290 -28.69 -27.33 7.38
CA GLU A 290 -30.11 -27.71 7.38
C GLU A 290 -30.16 -29.12 7.96
N THR A 291 -30.83 -29.25 9.10
CA THR A 291 -31.24 -30.56 9.57
C THR A 291 -32.25 -30.99 8.52
N ASP A 292 -31.80 -31.81 7.56
CA ASP A 292 -32.68 -32.51 6.65
C ASP A 292 -33.78 -33.12 7.52
N SER A 293 -34.95 -32.49 7.48
CA SER A 293 -36.13 -32.99 8.17
C SER A 293 -36.43 -34.35 7.58
N LEU A 294 -36.15 -35.36 8.40
CA LEU A 294 -36.44 -36.80 8.30
C LEU A 294 -37.56 -37.18 7.33
#